data_AF-A0A2T5G6L7-F1
#
_entry.id   AF-A0A2T5G6L7-F1
#
_cell.length_a   1.000
_cell.length_b   1.000
_cell.length_c   1.000
_cell.angle_alpha   90.00
_cell.angle_beta   90.00
_cell.angle_gamma   90.00
#
_symmetry.space_group_name_H-M   'P 1'
#
loop_
_entity.id
_entity.type
_entity.pdbx_description
1 polymer ?
#
loop_
_entity_poly.entity_id
_entity_poly.type
_entity_poly.pdbx_seq_one_letter_code
_entity_poly.pdbx_strand_id
1 'polypeptide(L)' 'MKLPAWGRRRELIKLLSDPNVTTIVVEHRDRLTRFGFEYIEASLRAQGRRILVVEEVRSVAL' A
#
# COMPACT_ATOMS: atom_id res chain seq x y z
N MET A 1 1.67 25.06 16.90
CA MET A 1 2.80 24.11 16.93
C MET A 1 2.71 23.20 15.70
N LYS A 2 3.56 23.39 14.67
CA LYS A 2 3.58 22.52 13.48
C LYS A 2 4.42 21.29 13.81
N LEU A 3 3.81 20.12 13.87
CA LEU A 3 4.56 18.86 13.95
C LEU A 3 5.46 18.71 12.72
N PRO A 4 6.70 18.24 12.89
CA PRO A 4 7.64 18.07 11.80
C PRO A 4 7.10 17.06 10.76
N ALA A 5 7.48 17.26 9.49
CA ALA A 5 6.89 16.55 8.36
C ALA A 5 7.36 15.08 8.19
N TRP A 6 8.26 14.60 9.04
CA TRP A 6 8.73 13.22 9.01
C TRP A 6 7.61 12.24 9.40
N GLY A 7 7.54 11.11 8.70
CA GLY A 7 6.52 10.08 8.91
C GLY A 7 5.16 10.35 8.27
N ARG A 8 4.91 11.55 7.70
CA ARG A 8 3.66 11.82 6.98
C ARG A 8 3.77 11.30 5.55
N ARG A 9 3.22 10.11 5.29
CA ARG A 9 3.15 9.49 3.94
C ARG A 9 2.15 10.25 3.04
N ARG A 10 2.47 11.49 2.69
CA ARG A 10 1.58 12.42 1.95
C ARG A 10 1.10 11.82 0.62
N GLU A 11 1.99 11.18 -0.13
CA GLU A 11 1.64 10.56 -1.40
C GLU A 11 0.75 9.33 -1.22
N LEU A 12 1.01 8.49 -0.21
CA LEU A 12 0.14 7.35 0.08
C LEU A 12 -1.28 7.83 0.44
N ILE A 13 -1.40 8.86 1.27
CA ILE A 13 -2.69 9.46 1.61
C ILE A 13 -3.39 9.96 0.35
N LYS A 14 -2.67 10.65 -0.54
CA LYS A 14 -3.21 11.14 -1.81
C LYS A 14 -3.72 9.98 -2.69
N LEU A 15 -2.95 8.90 -2.83
CA LEU A 15 -3.34 7.71 -3.60
C LEU A 15 -4.57 7.00 -3.03
N LEU A 16 -4.65 6.86 -1.70
CA LEU A 16 -5.78 6.19 -1.05
C LEU A 16 -7.06 7.02 -1.16
N SER A 17 -6.96 8.35 -1.06
CA SER A 17 -8.09 9.28 -1.17
C SER A 17 -8.60 9.50 -2.59
N ASP A 18 -7.83 9.16 -3.62
CA ASP A 18 -8.25 9.30 -5.02
C ASP A 18 -9.11 8.09 -5.46
N PRO A 19 -10.42 8.28 -5.73
CA PRO A 19 -11.30 7.18 -6.14
C PRO A 19 -10.98 6.66 -7.55
N ASN A 20 -10.26 7.41 -8.39
CA ASN A 20 -9.90 6.97 -9.74
C ASN A 20 -8.76 5.94 -9.75
N VAL A 21 -8.03 5.81 -8.64
CA VAL A 21 -6.93 4.84 -8.51
C VAL A 21 -7.52 3.47 -8.19
N THR A 22 -7.69 2.62 -9.20
CA THR A 22 -8.33 1.30 -9.05
C THR A 22 -7.35 0.18 -8.67
N THR A 23 -6.07 0.33 -9.02
CA THR A 23 -5.02 -0.66 -8.74
C THR A 23 -3.79 0.03 -8.17
N ILE A 24 -3.30 -0.44 -7.02
CA ILE A 24 -2.05 -0.01 -6.41
C ILE A 24 -1.05 -1.17 -6.53
N VAL A 25 0.11 -0.92 -7.14
CA VAL A 25 1.16 -1.93 -7.27
C VAL A 25 2.29 -1.60 -6.30
N VAL A 26 2.73 -2.59 -5.54
CA VAL A 26 3.86 -2.46 -4.61
C VAL A 26 4.79 -3.65 -4.77
N GLU A 27 6.09 -3.45 -4.55
CA GLU A 27 7.06 -4.56 -4.57
C GLU A 27 6.82 -5.50 -3.39
N HIS A 28 6.74 -4.95 -2.18
CA HIS A 28 6.52 -5.75 -0.96
C HIS A 28 5.46 -5.10 -0.07
N ARG A 29 4.82 -5.92 0.78
CA ARG A 29 3.75 -5.48 1.68
C ARG A 29 4.22 -4.39 2.65
N ASP A 30 5.44 -4.51 3.16
CA ASP A 30 6.05 -3.57 4.11
C ASP A 30 6.32 -2.18 3.50
N ARG A 31 6.48 -2.10 2.18
CA ARG A 31 6.63 -0.84 1.43
C ARG A 31 5.35 -0.02 1.46
N LEU A 32 4.19 -0.70 1.39
CA LEU A 32 2.90 -0.04 1.55
C LEU A 32 2.66 0.35 3.00
N THR A 33 2.85 -0.61 3.92
CA THR A 33 2.71 -0.39 5.35
C THR A 33 3.40 -1.47 6.16
N ARG A 34 4.04 -1.09 7.27
CA ARG A 34 4.62 -2.05 8.23
C ARG A 34 3.56 -2.86 8.99
N PHE A 35 2.37 -2.30 9.17
CA PHE A 35 1.27 -2.92 9.91
C PHE A 35 -0.07 -2.62 9.23
N GLY A 36 -1.05 -3.51 9.42
CA GLY A 36 -2.42 -3.29 8.96
C GLY A 36 -2.63 -3.40 7.45
N PHE A 37 -1.75 -4.11 6.73
CA PHE A 37 -1.90 -4.35 5.30
C PHE A 37 -3.27 -4.96 4.98
N GLU A 38 -3.68 -5.98 5.74
CA GLU A 38 -4.96 -6.69 5.55
C GLU A 38 -6.18 -5.75 5.67
N TYR A 39 -6.15 -4.79 6.60
CA TYR A 39 -7.24 -3.83 6.75
C TYR A 39 -7.33 -2.88 5.55
N ILE A 40 -6.20 -2.42 5.04
CA ILE A 40 -6.14 -1.55 3.85
C ILE A 40 -6.63 -2.33 2.63
N GLU A 41 -6.14 -3.55 2.45
CA GLU A 41 -6.54 -4.42 1.34
C GLU A 41 -8.04 -4.73 1.37
N ALA A 42 -8.59 -5.13 2.53
CA ALA A 42 -10.02 -5.40 2.67
C ALA A 42 -10.87 -4.15 2.37
N SER A 43 -10.44 -2.98 2.85
CA SER A 43 -11.14 -1.70 2.61
C SER A 43 -11.15 -1.32 1.13
N LEU A 44 -10.02 -1.48 0.44
CA LEU A 44 -9.93 -1.23 -0.99
C LEU A 44 -10.73 -2.25 -1.79
N ARG A 45 -10.69 -3.53 -1.40
CA ARG A 45 -11.46 -4.60 -2.04
C ARG A 45 -12.97 -4.36 -1.94
N ALA A 46 -13.45 -3.87 -0.80
CA ALA A 46 -14.85 -3.47 -0.62
C ALA A 46 -15.28 -2.33 -1.57
N GLN A 47 -14.33 -1.50 -2.02
CA GLN A 47 -14.53 -0.44 -3.00
C GLN A 47 -14.31 -0.90 -4.46
N GLY A 48 -14.09 -2.20 -4.70
CA GLY A 48 -13.74 -2.72 -6.04
C GLY A 48 -12.33 -2.37 -6.50
N ARG A 49 -11.45 -1.96 -5.57
CA ARG A 49 -10.05 -1.62 -5.81
C ARG A 49 -9.15 -2.77 -5.35
N ARG A 50 -7.92 -2.83 -5.84
CA ARG A 50 -6.99 -3.93 -5.50
C ARG A 50 -5.57 -3.44 -5.26
N ILE A 51 -4.85 -4.18 -4.41
CA ILE A 51 -3.40 -4.06 -4.25
C ILE A 51 -2.76 -5.26 -4.93
N LEU A 52 -1.76 -5.03 -5.77
CA LEU A 52 -0.92 -6.07 -6.35
C LEU A 52 0.46 -5.99 -5.70
N VAL A 53 0.91 -7.10 -5.14
CA VAL A 53 2.25 -7.21 -4.53
C VAL A 53 3.13 -8.00 -5.48
N VAL A 54 4.22 -7.38 -5.96
CA VAL A 54 5.21 -7.98 -6.84
C VAL A 54 6.33 -8.55 -5.99
N GLU A 55 6.12 -9.71 -5.39
CA GLU A 55 7.17 -10.35 -4.61
C GLU A 55 8.24 -10.90 -5.55
N GLU A 56 9.49 -10.46 -5.36
CA GLU A 56 10.65 -11.15 -5.93
C GLU A 56 10.77 -12.52 -5.23
N VAL A 57 10.21 -13.54 -5.86
CA VAL A 57 10.40 -14.92 -5.42
C VAL A 57 11.86 -15.25 -5.70
N ARG A 58 12.72 -15.08 -4.70
CA ARG A 58 14.08 -15.61 -4.76
C ARG A 58 13.95 -17.12 -4.77
N SER A 59 14.05 -17.74 -5.94
CA SER A 59 14.17 -19.19 -6.07
C SER A 59 15.38 -19.62 -5.26
N VAL A 60 15.13 -20.18 -4.07
CA VAL A 60 16.11 -21.04 -3.43
C VAL A 60 16.05 -22.32 -4.25
N ALA A 61 17.03 -22.52 -5.11
CA ALA A 61 17.20 -23.78 -5.82
C ALA A 61 17.26 -24.91 -4.78
N LEU A 62 16.34 -25.86 -4.89
CA LEU A 62 16.49 -27.17 -4.25
C LEU A 62 17.65 -27.92 -4.89
#